data_AF-A0A353DFM8-F1
#
_entry.id   AF-A0A353DFM8-F1
#
_cell.length_a   1.000
_cell.length_b   1.000
_cell.length_c   1.000
_cell.angle_alpha   90.00
_cell.angle_beta   90.00
_cell.angle_gamma   90.00
#
_symmetry.space_group_name_H-M   'P 1'
#
loop_
_entity.id
_entity.type
_entity.pdbx_description
1 polymer ?
#
loop_
_entity_poly.entity_id
_entity_poly.type
_entity_poly.pdbx_seq_one_letter_code
_entity_poly.pdbx_strand_id
1 'polypeptide(L)'
;QSDTDGLSLVPTLLGKGTQKKHDSLYWEFFEGGGKRAIIQGPWKLILFNTNKTLTPKAELFNIDQDLAEKNNLAAKHPDKVTTLTKLMNDSRTPSVHPNFKLKSERK
;
A
#
# COMPACT_ATOMS: atom_id res chain seq x y z
N GLN A 1 13.66 -13.59 -18.02
CA GLN A 1 12.88 -13.47 -16.77
C GLN A 1 13.10 -12.06 -16.25
N SER A 2 12.19 -11.13 -16.56
CA SER A 2 12.37 -9.71 -16.24
C SER A 2 11.09 -8.96 -15.86
N ASP A 3 9.96 -9.65 -15.68
CA ASP A 3 8.65 -9.02 -15.50
C ASP A 3 7.99 -9.40 -14.16
N THR A 4 8.77 -9.47 -13.07
CA THR A 4 8.24 -9.82 -11.75
C THR A 4 8.62 -8.79 -10.70
N ASP A 5 7.66 -8.38 -9.90
CA ASP A 5 7.90 -7.45 -8.77
C ASP A 5 8.55 -8.13 -7.56
N GLY A 6 8.60 -9.47 -7.54
CA GLY A 6 9.07 -10.25 -6.39
C GLY A 6 10.60 -10.25 -6.22
N LEU A 7 11.03 -10.31 -4.95
CA LEU A 7 12.43 -10.59 -4.59
C LEU A 7 12.60 -12.05 -4.20
N SER A 8 13.67 -12.68 -4.68
CA SER A 8 14.00 -14.06 -4.32
C SER A 8 14.24 -14.20 -2.82
N LEU A 9 13.61 -15.20 -2.20
CA LEU A 9 13.80 -15.57 -0.79
C LEU A 9 14.85 -16.68 -0.58
N VAL A 10 15.47 -17.16 -1.67
CA VAL A 10 16.50 -18.22 -1.62
C VAL A 10 17.63 -17.92 -0.63
N PRO A 11 18.17 -16.68 -0.53
CA PRO A 11 19.21 -16.37 0.45
C PRO A 11 18.79 -16.66 1.89
N THR A 12 17.58 -16.24 2.27
CA THR A 12 17.01 -16.53 3.60
C THR A 12 16.76 -18.01 3.81
N LEU A 13 16.16 -18.69 2.84
CA LEU A 13 15.78 -20.10 2.97
C LEU A 13 16.99 -21.04 3.09
N LEU A 14 18.07 -20.73 2.39
CA LEU A 14 19.31 -21.52 2.44
C LEU A 14 20.30 -21.04 3.50
N GLY A 15 20.00 -19.94 4.20
CA GLY A 15 20.92 -19.31 5.14
C GLY A 15 22.22 -18.82 4.51
N LYS A 16 22.19 -18.45 3.22
CA LYS A 16 23.38 -18.08 2.43
C LYS A 16 23.22 -16.68 1.84
N GLY A 17 24.13 -15.77 2.18
CA GLY A 17 24.14 -14.40 1.68
C GLY A 17 23.17 -13.47 2.42
N THR A 18 22.85 -12.32 1.83
CA THR A 18 22.00 -11.28 2.42
C THR A 18 20.67 -11.18 1.68
N GLN A 19 19.56 -11.18 2.42
CA GLN A 19 18.23 -11.03 1.84
C GLN A 19 17.95 -9.57 1.47
N LYS A 20 17.72 -9.32 0.18
CA LYS A 20 17.19 -8.04 -0.28
C LYS A 20 15.77 -7.86 0.24
N LYS A 21 15.45 -6.69 0.78
CA LYS A 21 14.11 -6.32 1.24
C LYS A 21 13.44 -5.41 0.21
N HIS A 22 12.11 -5.41 0.21
CA HIS A 22 11.34 -4.39 -0.50
C HIS A 22 11.40 -3.08 0.28
N ASP A 23 11.50 -1.96 -0.44
CA ASP A 23 11.43 -0.62 0.17
C ASP A 23 10.03 -0.30 0.68
N SER A 24 9.00 -0.85 0.01
CA SER A 24 7.60 -0.77 0.42
C SER A 24 6.83 -2.02 -0.01
N LEU A 25 5.70 -2.26 0.65
CA LEU A 25 4.73 -3.28 0.25
C LEU A 25 3.40 -2.60 -0.05
N TYR A 26 2.85 -2.86 -1.23
CA TYR A 26 1.58 -2.30 -1.70
C TYR A 26 0.56 -3.41 -1.96
N TRP A 27 -0.70 -3.18 -1.59
CA TRP A 27 -1.80 -4.06 -1.98
C TRP A 27 -3.13 -3.31 -2.05
N GLU A 28 -4.07 -3.85 -2.83
CA GLU A 28 -5.40 -3.30 -2.99
C GLU A 28 -6.49 -4.38 -3.11
N PHE A 29 -7.68 -4.04 -2.65
CA PHE A 29 -8.89 -4.85 -2.75
C PHE A 29 -9.99 -4.02 -3.38
N PHE A 30 -10.80 -4.60 -4.27
CA PHE A 30 -11.89 -3.88 -4.94
C PHE A 30 -13.27 -4.08 -4.28
N GLU A 31 -13.39 -5.08 -3.42
CA GLU A 31 -14.59 -5.40 -2.64
C GLU A 31 -14.92 -4.30 -1.62
N GLY A 32 -16.16 -4.27 -1.12
CA GLY A 32 -16.58 -3.37 -0.03
C GLY A 32 -16.50 -1.87 -0.33
N GLY A 33 -16.24 -1.46 -1.59
CA GLY A 33 -16.03 -0.06 -1.97
C GLY A 33 -14.58 0.31 -2.25
N GLY A 34 -13.65 -0.65 -2.18
CA GLY A 34 -12.25 -0.45 -2.50
C GLY A 34 -11.42 -0.06 -1.28
N LYS A 35 -10.26 -0.72 -1.12
CA LYS A 35 -9.28 -0.43 -0.09
C LYS A 35 -7.89 -0.53 -0.71
N ARG A 36 -7.04 0.46 -0.47
CA ARG A 36 -5.62 0.41 -0.83
C ARG A 36 -4.78 0.57 0.42
N ALA A 37 -3.67 -0.13 0.50
CA ALA A 37 -2.75 -0.01 1.63
C ALA A 37 -1.30 -0.08 1.17
N ILE A 38 -0.44 0.63 1.90
CA ILE A 38 1.01 0.61 1.70
C ILE A 38 1.72 0.60 3.05
N ILE A 39 2.78 -0.19 3.15
CA ILE A 39 3.75 -0.15 4.25
C ILE A 39 5.09 0.36 3.73
N GLN A 40 5.69 1.33 4.42
CA GLN A 40 7.06 1.76 4.21
C GLN A 40 7.72 1.98 5.58
N GLY A 41 8.73 1.15 5.89
CA GLY A 41 9.30 1.11 7.23
C GLY A 41 8.21 0.87 8.30
N PRO A 42 8.13 1.69 9.36
CA PRO A 42 7.13 1.52 10.41
C PRO A 42 5.75 2.09 10.05
N TRP A 43 5.61 2.76 8.91
CA TRP A 43 4.38 3.46 8.58
C TRP A 43 3.49 2.64 7.67
N LYS A 44 2.23 2.50 8.06
CA LYS A 44 1.17 1.89 7.24
C LYS A 44 0.09 2.92 6.96
N LEU A 45 -0.16 3.18 5.68
CA LEU A 45 -1.28 3.99 5.23
C LEU A 45 -2.35 3.10 4.62
N ILE A 46 -3.60 3.39 4.96
CA ILE A 46 -4.79 2.74 4.41
C ILE A 46 -5.71 3.81 3.83
N LEU A 47 -6.15 3.63 2.58
CA LEU A 47 -7.18 4.43 1.93
C LEU A 47 -8.44 3.60 1.75
N PHE A 48 -9.57 4.07 2.29
CA PHE A 48 -10.87 3.41 2.20
C PHE A 48 -11.78 4.05 1.15
N ASN A 49 -12.69 3.25 0.60
CA ASN A 49 -13.71 3.65 -0.38
C ASN A 49 -13.12 4.17 -1.70
N THR A 50 -11.95 3.68 -2.10
CA THR A 50 -11.21 4.14 -3.29
C THR A 50 -11.95 3.90 -4.61
N ASN A 51 -12.96 3.03 -4.62
CA ASN A 51 -13.79 2.75 -5.80
C ASN A 51 -15.13 3.51 -5.78
N LYS A 52 -15.46 4.19 -4.68
CA LYS A 52 -16.70 4.93 -4.50
C LYS A 52 -16.52 6.44 -4.54
N THR A 53 -15.42 6.96 -3.99
CA THR A 53 -15.17 8.41 -3.85
C THR A 53 -13.81 8.82 -4.42
N LEU A 54 -13.70 10.08 -4.84
CA LEU A 54 -12.44 10.74 -5.22
C LEU A 54 -11.64 11.21 -4.01
N THR A 55 -12.26 11.28 -2.83
CA THR A 55 -11.65 11.70 -1.56
C THR A 55 -11.71 10.54 -0.56
N PRO A 56 -10.90 9.48 -0.75
CA PRO A 56 -10.91 8.33 0.14
C PRO A 56 -10.51 8.71 1.56
N LYS A 57 -11.12 8.06 2.56
CA LYS A 57 -10.74 8.25 3.96
C LYS A 57 -9.36 7.64 4.17
N ALA A 58 -8.43 8.42 4.73
CA ALA A 58 -7.08 7.98 5.07
C ALA A 58 -6.97 7.60 6.56
N GLU A 59 -6.32 6.48 6.83
CA GLU A 59 -5.89 6.08 8.17
C GLU A 59 -4.41 5.71 8.15
N LEU A 60 -3.64 6.29 9.07
CA LEU A 60 -2.19 6.13 9.15
C LEU A 60 -1.84 5.52 10.51
N PHE A 61 -0.98 4.50 10.50
CA PHE A 61 -0.54 3.80 11.70
C PHE A 61 0.97 3.67 11.72
N ASN A 62 1.54 3.65 12.93
CA ASN A 62 2.90 3.20 13.16
C ASN A 62 2.86 1.75 13.66
N ILE A 63 3.19 0.79 12.79
CA ILE A 63 3.04 -0.64 13.08
C ILE A 63 4.10 -1.20 14.05
N ASP A 64 5.19 -0.48 14.30
CA ASP A 64 6.16 -0.88 15.34
C ASP A 64 5.61 -0.61 16.74
N GLN A 65 4.71 0.38 16.87
CA GLN A 65 4.10 0.81 18.13
C GLN A 65 2.65 0.34 18.28
N ASP A 66 1.97 0.07 17.17
CA ASP A 66 0.54 -0.25 17.13
C ASP A 66 0.24 -1.29 16.05
N LEU A 67 0.68 -2.54 16.30
CA LEU A 67 0.40 -3.71 15.47
C LEU A 67 -1.11 -3.96 15.24
N ALA A 68 -1.96 -3.50 16.15
CA ALA A 68 -3.40 -3.69 16.10
C ALA A 68 -4.15 -2.55 15.38
N GLU A 69 -3.43 -1.54 14.87
CA GLU A 69 -3.99 -0.44 14.07
C GLU A 69 -5.12 0.33 14.81
N LYS A 70 -4.96 0.58 16.11
CA LYS A 70 -6.01 1.21 16.94
C LYS A 70 -5.97 2.73 16.91
N ASN A 71 -4.80 3.32 16.68
CA ASN A 71 -4.57 4.75 16.81
C ASN A 71 -4.32 5.38 15.45
N ASN A 72 -5.36 5.97 14.86
CA ASN A 72 -5.20 6.69 13.60
C ASN A 72 -4.40 7.99 13.80
N LEU A 73 -3.23 8.07 13.16
CA LEU A 73 -2.28 9.17 13.20
C LEU A 73 -2.35 10.10 11.97
N ALA A 74 -3.30 9.89 11.06
CA ALA A 74 -3.36 10.61 9.77
C ALA A 74 -3.45 12.14 9.94
N ALA A 75 -4.26 12.61 10.88
CA ALA A 75 -4.39 14.04 11.17
C ALA A 75 -3.14 14.66 11.82
N LYS A 76 -2.32 13.84 12.49
CA LYS A 76 -1.08 14.28 13.16
C LYS A 76 0.12 14.31 12.21
N HIS A 77 0.11 13.52 11.14
CA HIS A 77 1.20 13.41 10.17
C HIS A 77 0.71 13.53 8.71
N PRO A 78 0.15 14.69 8.31
CA PRO A 78 -0.38 14.89 6.95
C PRO A 78 0.72 14.79 5.86
N ASP A 79 1.97 15.11 6.21
CA ASP A 79 3.15 14.96 5.37
C ASP A 79 3.41 13.48 5.02
N LYS A 80 3.27 12.58 6.01
CA LYS A 80 3.41 11.13 5.81
C LYS A 80 2.28 10.57 4.97
N VAL A 81 1.04 11.01 5.23
CA VAL A 81 -0.11 10.63 4.39
C VAL A 81 0.14 11.00 2.93
N THR A 82 0.60 12.22 2.68
CA THR A 82 0.90 12.70 1.32
C THR A 82 2.00 11.88 0.65
N THR A 83 3.11 11.66 1.35
CA THR A 83 4.26 10.90 0.84
C THR A 83 3.88 9.47 0.50
N LEU A 84 3.18 8.78 1.40
CA LEU A 84 2.76 7.40 1.20
C LEU A 84 1.66 7.28 0.14
N THR A 85 0.76 8.26 0.03
CA THR A 85 -0.25 8.29 -1.04
C THR A 85 0.42 8.39 -2.42
N LYS A 86 1.45 9.24 -2.55
CA LYS A 86 2.24 9.32 -3.78
C LYS A 86 2.90 7.98 -4.09
N LEU A 87 3.62 7.39 -3.14
CA LEU A 87 4.28 6.10 -3.32
C LEU A 87 3.29 4.98 -3.70
N MET A 88 2.08 5.01 -3.12
CA MET A 88 1.00 4.08 -3.43
C MET A 88 0.52 4.20 -4.88
N ASN A 89 0.46 5.43 -5.41
CA ASN A 89 0.11 5.67 -6.81
C ASN A 89 1.24 5.22 -7.76
N ASP A 90 2.48 5.50 -7.39
CA ASP A 90 3.66 5.11 -8.17
C ASP A 90 3.84 3.58 -8.21
N SER A 91 3.40 2.86 -7.17
CA SER A 91 3.47 1.40 -7.07
C SER A 91 2.38 0.66 -7.87
N ARG A 92 1.40 1.38 -8.42
CA ARG A 92 0.21 0.77 -9.03
C ARG A 92 0.24 0.85 -10.54
N THR A 93 0.11 -0.30 -11.19
CA THR A 93 -0.20 -0.41 -12.62
C THR A 93 -1.71 -0.60 -12.83
N PRO A 94 -2.42 0.32 -13.51
CA PRO A 94 -3.86 0.17 -13.75
C PRO A 94 -4.23 -1.10 -14.49
N SER A 95 -5.22 -1.84 -13.98
CA SER A 95 -5.75 -3.01 -14.67
C SER A 95 -6.59 -2.61 -15.88
N VAL A 96 -6.55 -3.38 -16.95
CA VAL A 96 -7.45 -3.23 -18.12
C VAL A 96 -8.88 -3.66 -17.81
N HIS A 97 -9.06 -4.54 -16.81
CA HIS A 97 -10.35 -5.13 -16.52
C HIS A 97 -11.24 -4.16 -15.71
N PRO A 98 -12.50 -3.93 -16.10
CA PRO A 98 -13.36 -2.88 -15.54
C PRO A 98 -13.62 -3.02 -14.03
N ASN A 99 -13.69 -4.27 -13.53
CA ASN A 99 -13.90 -4.53 -12.10
C ASN A 99 -12.72 -4.07 -11.21
N PHE A 100 -11.54 -3.85 -11.78
CA PHE A 100 -10.31 -3.48 -11.08
C PHE A 100 -9.93 -2.01 -11.37
N LYS A 101 -10.94 -1.14 -11.42
CA LYS A 101 -10.78 0.32 -11.61
C LYS A 101 -11.14 1.09 -10.34
N LEU A 102 -10.28 2.03 -9.95
CA LEU A 102 -10.56 3.01 -8.90
C LEU A 102 -11.62 4.01 -9.37
N LYS A 103 -12.27 4.75 -8.45
CA LYS A 103 -13.27 5.76 -8.83
C LYS A 103 -12.68 6.83 -9.73
N SER A 104 -11.43 7.24 -9.46
CA SER A 104 -10.68 8.21 -10.26
C SER A 104 -10.39 7.77 -11.69
N GLU A 105 -10.50 6.47 -11.99
CA GLU A 105 -10.19 5.89 -13.31
C GLU A 105 -11.43 5.62 -14.15
N ARG A 106 -12.62 5.66 -13.53
CA ARG A 106 -13.91 5.47 -14.19
C ARG A 106 -14.37 6.82 -14.72
N LYS A 107 -13.99 7.12 -15.97
CA LYS A 107 -14.58 8.23 -16.73
C LYS A 107 -16.01 7.90 -17.12
#